data_AF-A0AA40BLP1-F1
#
_entry.id   AF-A0AA40BLP1-F1
#
_cell.length_a   1.000
_cell.length_b   1.000
_cell.length_c   1.000
_cell.angle_alpha   90.00
_cell.angle_beta   90.00
_cell.angle_gamma   90.00
#
_symmetry.space_group_name_H-M   'P 1'
#
loop_
_entity.id
_entity.type
_entity.pdbx_description
1 polymer ?
#
loop_
_entity_poly.entity_id
_entity_poly.type
_entity_poly.pdbx_seq_one_letter_code
_entity_poly.pdbx_strand_id
1 'polypeptide(L)' 'MKFFVSTLVYCLFAASSVAQYTGPCTANDCGASHKVCARGWLCVPYPSFDPATRQGCTCSTA' A
#
# COMPACT_ATOMS: atom_id res chain seq x y z
N MET A 1 -43.07 -11.02 -23.63
CA MET A 1 -42.75 -10.62 -22.24
C MET A 1 -41.88 -11.74 -21.66
N LYS A 2 -40.56 -11.80 -21.87
CA LYS A 2 -39.48 -10.89 -21.43
C LYS A 2 -39.22 -11.00 -19.93
N PHE A 3 -38.66 -12.12 -19.47
CA PHE A 3 -37.84 -12.17 -18.25
C PHE A 3 -36.74 -13.22 -18.44
N PHE A 4 -35.75 -12.85 -19.26
CA PHE A 4 -34.39 -13.39 -19.13
C PHE A 4 -33.97 -13.13 -17.69
N VAL A 5 -33.94 -14.18 -16.88
CA VAL A 5 -33.40 -14.22 -15.52
C VAL A 5 -31.89 -14.02 -15.62
N SER A 6 -31.56 -12.78 -15.99
CA SER A 6 -30.25 -12.18 -16.08
C SER A 6 -29.86 -11.69 -14.68
N THR A 7 -29.89 -12.60 -13.71
CA THR A 7 -29.55 -12.30 -12.30
C THR A 7 -28.44 -13.23 -11.81
N LEU A 8 -27.61 -13.73 -12.74
CA LEU A 8 -26.25 -14.20 -12.45
C LEU A 8 -25.27 -13.01 -12.41
N VAL A 9 -25.71 -11.88 -11.86
CA VAL A 9 -24.83 -10.78 -11.45
C VAL A 9 -24.40 -11.10 -10.01
N TYR A 10 -23.77 -12.26 -9.83
CA TYR A 10 -23.08 -12.54 -8.59
C TYR A 10 -21.83 -11.67 -8.60
N CYS A 11 -21.91 -10.65 -7.73
CA CYS A 11 -20.86 -9.70 -7.44
C CYS A 11 -19.53 -10.44 -7.29
N LEU A 12 -18.69 -10.33 -8.32
CA LEU A 12 -17.25 -10.53 -8.20
C LEU A 12 -16.77 -9.42 -7.27
N PHE A 13 -16.81 -9.69 -5.96
CA PHE A 13 -16.05 -8.95 -4.97
C PHE A 13 -14.59 -9.03 -5.41
N ALA A 14 -14.13 -7.97 -6.08
CA ALA A 14 -12.72 -7.79 -6.39
C ALA A 14 -11.98 -7.67 -5.06
N ALA A 15 -11.46 -8.80 -4.56
CA ALA A 15 -10.54 -8.84 -3.44
C ALA A 15 -9.30 -8.04 -3.88
N SER A 16 -9.26 -6.77 -3.51
CA SER A 16 -8.10 -5.91 -3.68
C SER A 16 -7.08 -6.40 -2.64
N SER A 17 -6.30 -7.42 -3.00
CA SER A 17 -5.14 -7.82 -2.21
C SER A 17 -4.14 -6.66 -2.27
N VAL A 18 -4.24 -5.75 -1.31
CA VAL A 18 -3.20 -4.75 -1.09
C VAL A 18 -1.92 -5.53 -0.82
N ALA A 19 -0.99 -5.52 -1.77
CA ALA A 19 0.28 -6.19 -1.60
C ALA A 19 0.96 -5.58 -0.36
N GLN A 20 1.21 -6.39 0.66
CA GLN A 20 1.93 -5.94 1.85
C GLN A 20 3.33 -5.49 1.42
N TYR A 21 3.74 -4.33 1.89
CA TYR A 21 5.03 -3.76 1.53
C TYR A 21 6.15 -4.51 2.26
N THR A 22 6.95 -5.26 1.51
CA THR A 22 8.09 -6.04 2.02
C THR A 22 9.45 -5.46 1.61
N GLY A 23 9.47 -4.35 0.87
CA GLY A 23 10.70 -3.70 0.39
C GLY A 23 11.51 -3.02 1.49
N PRO A 24 12.81 -2.73 1.24
CA PRO A 24 13.63 -1.93 2.15
C PRO A 24 13.23 -0.44 2.10
N CYS A 25 13.12 0.19 3.26
CA CYS A 25 12.98 1.65 3.36
C CYS A 25 14.35 2.31 3.15
N THR A 26 14.59 2.89 1.98
CA THR A 26 15.86 3.56 1.68
C THR A 26 15.69 5.08 1.69
N ALA A 27 16.68 5.81 2.20
CA ALA A 27 16.62 7.27 2.29
C ALA A 27 16.58 7.97 0.93
N ASN A 28 17.10 7.32 -0.12
CA ASN A 28 17.18 7.85 -1.47
C ASN A 28 15.98 7.45 -2.34
N ASP A 29 15.12 6.55 -1.86
CA ASP A 29 13.93 6.06 -2.56
C ASP A 29 12.86 5.68 -1.53
N CYS A 30 12.16 6.69 -0.98
CA CYS A 30 11.29 6.52 0.18
C CYS A 30 9.80 6.68 -0.11
N GLY A 31 9.05 5.59 0.08
CA GLY A 31 7.59 5.54 -0.04
C GLY A 31 7.10 5.51 -1.49
N ALA A 32 5.77 5.51 -1.67
CA ALA A 32 5.14 5.35 -2.99
C ALA A 32 5.53 6.44 -4.01
N SER A 33 5.98 7.60 -3.54
CA SER A 33 6.42 8.71 -4.40
C SER A 33 7.90 8.67 -4.74
N HIS A 34 8.67 7.63 -4.33
CA HIS A 34 10.09 7.49 -4.65
C HIS A 34 10.92 8.75 -4.32
N LYS A 35 10.62 9.38 -3.17
CA LYS A 35 11.26 10.66 -2.77
C LYS A 35 12.54 10.41 -1.99
N VAL A 36 13.52 11.28 -2.20
CA VAL A 36 14.72 11.36 -1.36
C VAL A 36 14.36 12.10 -0.08
N CYS A 37 14.61 11.50 1.09
CA CYS A 37 14.42 12.16 2.37
C CYS A 37 15.45 13.29 2.55
N ALA A 38 15.02 14.42 3.11
CA ALA A 38 15.91 15.54 3.39
C ALA A 38 17.04 15.13 4.37
N ARG A 39 18.15 15.88 4.39
CA ARG A 39 19.25 15.62 5.35
C ARG A 39 18.70 15.65 6.78
N GLY A 40 19.02 14.61 7.55
CA GLY A 40 18.55 14.44 8.94
C GLY A 40 17.21 13.73 9.09
N TRP A 41 16.56 13.36 7.98
CA TRP A 41 15.33 12.57 8.01
C TRP A 41 15.62 11.10 7.71
N LEU A 42 14.86 10.22 8.35
CA LEU A 42 14.94 8.77 8.18
C LEU A 42 13.78 8.28 7.33
N CYS A 43 14.06 7.35 6.42
CA CYS A 43 13.00 6.61 5.74
C CYS A 43 12.59 5.44 6.64
N VAL A 44 11.37 5.49 7.19
CA VAL A 44 10.87 4.51 8.15
C VAL A 44 9.60 3.83 7.67
N PRO A 45 9.31 2.61 8.14
CA PRO A 45 8.04 1.94 7.91
C PRO A 45 6.83 2.80 8.29
N TYR A 46 5.78 2.74 7.47
CA TYR A 46 4.53 3.46 7.70
C TYR A 46 3.30 2.58 7.39
N PRO A 47 2.18 2.72 8.14
CA PRO A 47 2.02 3.51 9.37
C PRO A 47 2.62 2.83 10.61
N SER A 48 3.00 1.56 10.49
CA SER A 48 3.52 0.73 11.57
C SER A 48 4.84 0.08 11.20
N PHE A 49 5.66 -0.20 12.21
CA PHE A 49 6.87 -1.01 12.07
C PHE A 49 6.57 -2.49 11.94
N ASP A 50 5.42 -2.92 12.46
CA ASP A 50 4.96 -4.30 12.37
C ASP A 50 4.76 -4.69 10.89
N PRO A 51 5.42 -5.76 10.41
CA PRO A 51 5.39 -6.14 9.00
C PRO A 51 4.00 -6.56 8.53
N ALA A 52 3.12 -7.03 9.41
CA ALA A 52 1.76 -7.43 9.02
C ALA A 52 0.87 -6.20 8.72
N THR A 53 1.17 -5.06 9.33
CA THR A 53 0.42 -3.80 9.16
C THR A 53 1.18 -2.73 8.38
N ARG A 54 2.39 -3.05 7.89
CA ARG A 54 3.21 -2.16 7.08
C ARG A 54 2.63 -2.01 5.67
N GLN A 55 2.39 -0.76 5.30
CA GLN A 55 1.85 -0.41 3.98
C GLN A 55 2.90 0.21 3.06
N GLY A 56 3.99 0.74 3.62
CA GLY A 56 5.05 1.38 2.87
C GLY A 56 6.13 1.98 3.76
N CYS A 57 6.80 3.00 3.23
CA CYS A 57 7.72 3.83 3.97
C CYS A 57 7.36 5.30 3.85
N THR A 58 7.77 6.10 4.84
CA THR A 58 7.69 7.56 4.79
C THR A 58 8.96 8.18 5.35
N CYS A 59 9.22 9.44 4.99
CA CYS A 59 10.28 10.20 5.63
C CYS A 59 9.74 10.74 6.95
N SER A 60 10.42 10.42 8.04
CA SER A 60 10.17 10.99 9.36
C SER A 60 11.43 11.68 9.87
N THR A 61 11.25 12.66 10.74
CA THR A 61 12.36 13.22 11.52
C THR A 61 12.86 12.18 12.50
N ALA A 62 14.18 12.08 12.66
CA ALA A 62 14.79 11.31 13.74
C ALA A 62 14.42 11.89 15.12
#